data_AF-A0AAI9TE60-F1
#
_entry.id   AF-A0AAI9TE60-F1
#
_cell.length_a   1.000
_cell.length_b   1.000
_cell.length_c   1.000
_cell.angle_alpha   90.00
_cell.angle_beta   90.00
_cell.angle_gamma   90.00
#
_symmetry.space_group_name_H-M   'P 1'
#
loop_
_entity.id
_entity.type
_entity.pdbx_description
1 polymer ?
#
loop_
_entity_poly.entity_id
_entity_poly.type
_entity_poly.pdbx_seq_one_letter_code
_entity_poly.pdbx_strand_id
1 'polypeptide(L)'
;MKLEPMPPRPPKQKWRPAKTAITDRAKAPKGWNPREPDLINDDLESQITRCRERIKENIMPHVYEHKLEEFLCEQKGRNKRLVAEYGLNWPVVQRLQNLKSILEWAQSNAIKDKYNIAINVQNVILAYRSGVLN
;
A
#
# COMPACT_ATOMS: atom_id res chain seq x y z
N MET A 1 -7.13 25.23 13.66
CA MET A 1 -7.40 25.05 12.22
C MET A 1 -8.30 23.83 12.08
N LYS A 2 -9.56 23.98 11.65
CA LYS A 2 -10.42 22.81 11.36
C LYS A 2 -9.95 22.26 10.01
N LEU A 3 -9.49 21.02 9.98
CA LEU A 3 -9.21 20.33 8.73
C LEU A 3 -10.55 20.18 8.00
N GLU A 4 -10.63 20.70 6.77
CA GLU A 4 -11.77 20.41 5.93
C GLU A 4 -11.80 18.92 5.60
N PRO A 5 -12.99 18.29 5.57
CA PRO A 5 -13.09 16.89 5.20
C PRO A 5 -12.57 16.71 3.77
N MET A 6 -11.84 15.62 3.54
CA MET A 6 -11.40 15.29 2.19
C MET A 6 -12.63 15.17 1.27
N PRO A 7 -12.54 15.66 0.01
CA PRO A 7 -13.60 15.48 -0.95
C PRO A 7 -13.91 13.98 -1.12
N PRO A 8 -15.18 13.61 -1.36
CA PRO A 8 -15.55 12.22 -1.57
C PRO A 8 -14.82 11.65 -2.78
N ARG A 9 -14.36 10.40 -2.67
CA ARG A 9 -13.75 9.70 -3.80
C ARG A 9 -14.77 9.48 -4.91
N PRO A 10 -14.35 9.53 -6.18
CA PRO A 10 -15.25 9.27 -7.30
C PRO A 10 -15.78 7.83 -7.26
N PRO A 11 -16.94 7.55 -7.87
CA PRO A 11 -17.46 6.19 -7.95
C PRO A 11 -16.60 5.29 -8.85
N LYS A 12 -16.65 3.98 -8.60
CA LYS A 12 -16.00 2.95 -9.43
C LYS A 12 -16.41 3.08 -10.90
N GLN A 13 -15.42 3.23 -11.78
CA GLN A 13 -15.65 3.18 -13.23
C GLN A 13 -15.94 1.74 -13.66
N LYS A 14 -16.99 1.55 -14.47
CA LYS A 14 -17.39 0.25 -15.02
C LYS A 14 -17.18 0.25 -16.53
N TRP A 15 -16.53 -0.78 -17.06
CA TRP A 15 -16.33 -0.93 -18.50
C TRP A 15 -17.00 -2.22 -18.98
N ARG A 16 -17.55 -2.19 -20.20
CA ARG A 16 -18.04 -3.41 -20.84
C ARG A 16 -16.84 -4.24 -21.30
N PRO A 17 -16.80 -5.56 -21.05
CA PRO A 17 -15.74 -6.40 -21.56
C PRO A 17 -15.61 -6.31 -23.08
N ALA A 18 -14.38 -6.13 -23.58
CA ALA A 18 -14.08 -6.12 -25.00
C ALA A 18 -13.93 -7.55 -25.53
N LYS A 19 -14.56 -7.86 -26.68
CA LYS A 19 -14.45 -9.19 -27.32
C LYS A 19 -13.02 -9.51 -27.73
N THR A 20 -12.29 -8.50 -28.21
CA THR A 20 -10.87 -8.57 -28.55
C THR A 20 -10.09 -7.64 -27.64
N ALA A 21 -8.86 -8.03 -27.31
CA ALA A 21 -8.02 -7.26 -26.40
C ALA A 21 -7.72 -5.88 -26.99
N ILE A 22 -8.07 -4.83 -26.25
CA ILE A 22 -7.71 -3.46 -26.59
C ILE A 22 -6.33 -3.20 -25.97
N THR A 23 -5.25 -3.39 -26.72
CA THR A 23 -3.87 -3.17 -26.24
C THR A 23 -3.31 -1.80 -26.60
N ASP A 24 -4.03 -1.04 -27.43
CA ASP A 24 -3.70 0.32 -27.82
C ASP A 24 -4.55 1.30 -27.01
N ARG A 25 -3.90 2.21 -26.30
CA ARG A 25 -4.56 3.23 -25.48
C ARG A 25 -5.44 4.15 -26.32
N ALA A 26 -5.09 4.42 -27.59
CA ALA A 26 -5.92 5.24 -28.47
C ALA A 26 -7.27 4.60 -28.81
N LYS A 27 -7.38 3.27 -28.65
CA LYS A 27 -8.61 2.50 -28.87
C LYS A 27 -9.39 2.24 -27.58
N ALA A 28 -8.90 2.69 -26.43
CA ALA A 28 -9.62 2.56 -25.17
C ALA A 28 -10.92 3.38 -25.18
N PRO A 29 -11.97 2.96 -24.45
CA PRO A 29 -13.21 3.72 -24.37
C PRO A 29 -12.97 5.15 -23.87
N LYS A 30 -13.79 6.09 -24.36
CA LYS A 30 -13.73 7.49 -23.90
C LYS A 30 -13.88 7.56 -22.38
N GLY A 31 -12.96 8.28 -21.73
CA GLY A 31 -12.93 8.42 -20.26
C GLY A 31 -12.28 7.26 -19.51
N TRP A 32 -11.78 6.24 -20.21
CA TRP A 32 -11.00 5.18 -19.59
C TRP A 32 -9.73 5.72 -18.96
N ASN A 33 -9.44 5.26 -17.74
CA ASN A 33 -8.34 5.74 -16.93
C ASN A 33 -7.71 4.56 -16.15
N PRO A 34 -6.41 4.30 -16.28
CA PRO A 34 -5.76 3.20 -15.58
C PRO A 34 -5.47 3.48 -14.10
N ARG A 35 -5.77 4.69 -13.60
CA ARG A 35 -5.40 5.14 -12.25
C ARG A 35 -6.36 4.69 -11.15
N GLU A 36 -7.53 4.17 -11.48
CA GLU A 36 -8.53 3.66 -10.52
C GLU A 36 -8.77 4.62 -9.32
N PRO A 37 -9.20 5.87 -9.59
CA PRO A 37 -9.19 6.96 -8.61
C PRO A 37 -10.17 6.76 -7.43
N ASP A 38 -11.04 5.75 -7.51
CA ASP A 38 -11.93 5.34 -6.43
C ASP A 38 -11.21 4.51 -5.35
N LEU A 39 -10.05 3.90 -5.66
CA LEU A 39 -9.30 3.06 -4.74
C LEU A 39 -8.34 3.85 -3.85
N ILE A 40 -8.12 3.36 -2.62
CA ILE A 40 -6.99 3.77 -1.79
C ILE A 40 -5.74 3.05 -2.32
N ASN A 41 -4.63 3.77 -2.48
CA ASN A 41 -3.38 3.17 -2.95
C ASN A 41 -2.86 2.06 -2.02
N ASP A 42 -2.99 2.24 -0.70
CA ASP A 42 -2.54 1.29 0.31
C ASP A 42 -3.48 0.08 0.51
N ASP A 43 -4.70 0.11 -0.05
CA ASP A 43 -5.66 -1.00 -0.01
C ASP A 43 -5.31 -2.05 -1.08
N LEU A 44 -4.28 -2.82 -0.77
CA LEU A 44 -3.66 -3.78 -1.68
C LEU A 44 -4.65 -4.87 -2.15
N GLU A 45 -5.55 -5.33 -1.28
CA GLU A 45 -6.54 -6.35 -1.64
C GLU A 45 -7.54 -5.82 -2.67
N SER A 46 -8.02 -4.59 -2.49
CA SER A 46 -8.89 -3.94 -3.46
C SER A 46 -8.17 -3.70 -4.79
N GLN A 47 -6.89 -3.33 -4.76
CA GLN A 47 -6.06 -3.15 -5.96
C GLN A 47 -5.87 -4.45 -6.74
N ILE A 48 -5.54 -5.55 -6.05
CA ILE A 48 -5.41 -6.90 -6.65
C ILE A 48 -6.73 -7.35 -7.26
N THR A 49 -7.83 -7.16 -6.53
CA THR A 49 -9.18 -7.50 -7.00
C THR A 49 -9.53 -6.71 -8.26
N ARG A 50 -9.28 -5.39 -8.27
CA ARG A 50 -9.51 -4.54 -9.44
C ARG A 50 -8.68 -4.98 -10.62
N CYS A 51 -7.40 -5.31 -10.44
CA CYS A 51 -6.57 -5.79 -11.55
C CYS A 51 -7.17 -7.06 -12.19
N ARG A 52 -7.61 -8.03 -11.39
CA ARG A 52 -8.29 -9.24 -11.89
C ARG A 52 -9.59 -8.93 -12.63
N GLU A 53 -10.37 -7.95 -12.19
CA GLU A 53 -11.56 -7.49 -12.91
C GLU A 53 -11.20 -6.85 -14.26
N ARG A 54 -10.21 -5.95 -14.28
CA ARG A 54 -9.80 -5.22 -15.49
C ARG A 54 -9.17 -6.10 -16.55
N ILE A 55 -8.44 -7.14 -16.14
CA ILE A 55 -7.94 -8.17 -17.06
C ILE A 55 -9.11 -8.86 -17.78
N LYS A 56 -10.20 -9.18 -17.07
CA LYS A 56 -11.41 -9.77 -17.66
C LYS A 56 -12.17 -8.80 -18.56
N GLU A 57 -12.11 -7.49 -18.28
CA GLU A 57 -12.69 -6.47 -19.16
C GLU A 57 -11.92 -6.32 -20.48
N ASN A 58 -10.70 -6.86 -20.57
CA ASN A 58 -9.91 -6.95 -21.81
C ASN A 58 -9.56 -5.60 -22.45
N ILE A 59 -9.52 -4.54 -21.62
CA ILE A 59 -9.09 -3.20 -21.99
C ILE A 59 -7.74 -2.94 -21.33
N MET A 60 -6.69 -2.82 -22.15
CA MET A 60 -5.29 -2.73 -21.75
C MET A 60 -4.90 -3.82 -20.74
N PRO A 61 -5.20 -5.12 -20.99
CA PRO A 61 -5.02 -6.18 -19.99
C PRO A 61 -3.57 -6.27 -19.48
N HIS A 62 -2.58 -6.10 -20.36
CA HIS A 62 -1.15 -6.08 -20.02
C HIS A 62 -0.77 -5.04 -18.94
N VAL A 63 -1.45 -3.89 -18.88
CA VAL A 63 -1.21 -2.88 -17.83
C VAL A 63 -1.61 -3.42 -16.46
N TYR A 64 -2.72 -4.13 -16.39
CA TYR A 64 -3.23 -4.69 -15.14
C TYR A 64 -2.58 -6.02 -14.78
N GLU A 65 -2.09 -6.78 -15.76
CA GLU A 65 -1.23 -7.96 -15.53
C GLU A 65 0.06 -7.53 -14.84
N HIS A 66 0.74 -6.52 -15.38
CA HIS A 66 1.96 -5.99 -14.77
C HIS A 66 1.73 -5.47 -13.34
N LYS A 67 0.68 -4.65 -13.14
CA LYS A 67 0.29 -4.18 -11.80
C LYS A 67 -0.04 -5.33 -10.85
N LEU A 68 -0.73 -6.36 -11.35
CA LEU A 68 -1.08 -7.53 -10.53
C LEU A 68 0.18 -8.25 -10.06
N GLU A 69 1.19 -8.42 -10.91
CA GLU A 69 2.47 -9.01 -10.54
C GLU A 69 3.16 -8.20 -9.43
N GLU A 70 3.24 -6.87 -9.58
CA GLU A 70 3.80 -5.97 -8.57
C GLU A 70 3.06 -6.09 -7.23
N PHE A 71 1.73 -6.04 -7.26
CA PHE A 71 0.90 -6.13 -6.06
C PHE A 71 0.98 -7.51 -5.39
N LEU A 72 1.09 -8.60 -6.14
CA LEU A 72 1.28 -9.93 -5.57
C LEU A 72 2.67 -10.07 -4.92
N CYS A 73 3.70 -9.48 -5.54
CA CYS A 73 5.03 -9.40 -4.94
C CYS A 73 4.99 -8.60 -3.63
N GLU A 74 4.32 -7.45 -3.63
CA GLU A 74 4.12 -6.63 -2.44
C GLU A 74 3.35 -7.41 -1.36
N GLN A 75 2.25 -8.09 -1.71
CA GLN A 75 1.44 -8.88 -0.79
C GLN A 75 2.27 -9.96 -0.11
N LYS A 76 3.11 -10.67 -0.87
CA LYS A 76 4.07 -11.64 -0.34
C LYS A 76 5.05 -10.98 0.64
N GLY A 77 5.54 -9.78 0.31
CA GLY A 77 6.39 -8.99 1.19
C GLY A 77 5.68 -8.51 2.47
N ARG A 78 4.42 -8.09 2.39
CA ARG A 78 3.59 -7.72 3.55
C ARG A 78 3.37 -8.95 4.45
N ASN A 79 2.98 -10.09 3.88
CA ASN A 79 2.75 -11.34 4.62
C ASN A 79 4.00 -11.83 5.37
N LYS A 80 5.18 -11.79 4.74
CA LYS A 80 6.44 -12.11 5.42
C LYS A 80 6.69 -11.24 6.64
N ARG A 81 6.41 -9.94 6.54
CA ARG A 81 6.60 -8.97 7.64
C ARG A 81 5.57 -9.16 8.74
N LEU A 82 4.31 -9.43 8.39
CA LEU A 82 3.26 -9.77 9.34
C LEU A 82 3.65 -11.02 10.16
N VAL A 83 4.13 -12.07 9.51
CA VAL A 83 4.63 -13.28 10.20
C VAL A 83 5.82 -12.98 11.12
N ALA A 84 6.77 -12.16 10.66
CA ALA A 84 7.93 -11.76 11.46
C ALA A 84 7.58 -10.93 12.71
N GLU A 85 6.44 -10.26 12.71
CA GLU A 85 5.89 -9.51 13.84
C GLU A 85 4.69 -10.24 14.47
N TYR A 86 4.68 -11.58 14.46
CA TYR A 86 3.70 -12.43 15.16
C TYR A 86 2.23 -12.13 14.83
N GLY A 87 1.94 -11.71 13.60
CA GLY A 87 0.58 -11.47 13.14
C GLY A 87 -0.04 -10.17 13.66
N LEU A 88 0.76 -9.20 14.11
CA LEU A 88 0.30 -7.83 14.35
C LEU A 88 -0.38 -7.28 13.09
N ASN A 89 -1.30 -6.32 13.26
CA ASN A 89 -2.02 -5.74 12.13
C ASN A 89 -1.06 -4.94 11.20
N TRP A 90 -1.43 -4.80 9.92
CA TRP A 90 -0.57 -4.17 8.92
C TRP A 90 -0.15 -2.73 9.27
N PRO A 91 -1.05 -1.84 9.73
CA PRO A 91 -0.66 -0.50 10.17
C PRO A 91 0.42 -0.50 11.27
N VAL A 92 0.32 -1.39 12.26
CA VAL A 92 1.34 -1.53 13.31
C VAL A 92 2.66 -2.00 12.72
N VAL A 93 2.63 -3.00 11.83
CA VAL A 93 3.85 -3.49 11.17
C VAL A 93 4.52 -2.38 10.36
N GLN A 94 3.78 -1.58 9.60
CA GLN A 94 4.34 -0.42 8.90
C GLN A 94 5.00 0.57 9.86
N ARG A 95 4.34 0.90 10.98
CA ARG A 95 4.92 1.79 12.01
C ARG A 95 6.20 1.20 12.60
N LEU A 96 6.20 -0.11 12.91
CA LEU A 96 7.38 -0.80 13.43
C LEU A 96 8.55 -0.76 12.44
N GLN A 97 8.31 -0.86 11.13
CA GLN A 97 9.37 -0.70 10.14
C GLN A 97 9.99 0.70 10.18
N ASN A 98 9.15 1.74 10.19
CA ASN A 98 9.63 3.11 10.29
C ASN A 98 10.43 3.34 11.58
N LEU A 99 9.95 2.83 12.71
CA LEU A 99 10.65 2.92 13.99
C LEU A 99 11.98 2.19 13.99
N LYS A 100 12.08 1.02 13.33
CA LYS A 100 13.35 0.31 13.18
C LYS A 100 14.35 1.11 12.34
N SER A 101 13.92 1.71 11.23
CA SER A 101 14.79 2.57 10.42
C SER A 101 15.24 3.82 11.18
N ILE A 102 14.37 4.42 12.01
CA ILE A 102 14.74 5.53 12.91
C ILE A 102 15.75 5.05 13.95
N LEU A 103 15.55 3.86 14.54
CA LEU A 103 16.47 3.29 15.52
C LEU A 103 17.85 3.02 14.91
N GLU A 104 17.90 2.41 13.73
CA GLU A 104 19.14 2.17 12.97
C GLU A 104 19.85 3.49 12.68
N TRP A 105 19.13 4.50 12.17
CA TRP A 105 19.68 5.82 11.93
C TRP A 105 20.24 6.47 13.19
N ALA A 106 19.52 6.41 14.32
CA ALA A 106 19.93 6.99 15.59
C ALA A 106 21.17 6.29 16.16
N GLN A 107 21.29 4.98 15.98
CA GLN A 107 22.45 4.19 16.41
C GLN A 107 23.68 4.44 15.53
N SER A 108 23.51 4.60 14.21
CA SER A 108 24.62 4.83 13.27
C SER A 108 25.11 6.28 13.23
N ASN A 109 24.24 7.26 13.48
CA ASN A 109 24.59 8.69 13.42
C ASN A 109 24.86 9.27 14.81
N ALA A 110 25.62 8.56 15.64
CA ALA A 110 25.86 8.85 17.05
C ALA A 110 26.70 10.12 17.32
N ILE A 111 26.34 11.26 16.71
CA ILE A 111 26.63 12.58 17.25
C ILE A 111 25.80 12.68 18.53
N LYS A 112 26.36 12.18 19.65
CA LYS A 112 25.82 12.21 21.02
C LYS A 112 24.30 12.15 21.03
N ASP A 113 23.71 10.98 21.23
CA ASP A 113 22.25 10.82 21.41
C ASP A 113 21.74 11.60 22.64
N LYS A 114 21.84 12.93 22.59
CA LYS A 114 21.69 13.92 23.64
C LYS A 114 20.25 13.92 24.15
N TYR A 115 19.34 13.47 23.29
CA TYR A 115 17.91 13.41 23.53
C TYR A 115 17.43 11.96 23.75
N ASN A 116 18.33 10.99 23.89
CA ASN A 116 18.02 9.56 24.12
C ASN A 116 17.01 9.00 23.10
N ILE A 117 17.12 9.42 21.84
CA ILE A 117 16.25 9.03 20.73
C ILE A 117 16.25 7.50 20.59
N ALA A 118 17.43 6.85 20.66
CA ALA A 118 17.52 5.41 20.46
C ALA A 118 16.71 4.64 21.52
N ILE A 119 16.89 4.99 22.80
CA ILE A 119 16.17 4.37 23.92
C ILE A 119 14.66 4.63 23.82
N ASN A 120 14.28 5.88 23.52
CA ASN A 120 12.86 6.24 23.38
C ASN A 120 12.18 5.45 22.26
N VAL A 121 12.81 5.37 21.09
CA VAL A 121 12.28 4.62 19.95
C VAL A 121 12.20 3.12 20.26
N GLN A 122 13.20 2.57 20.95
CA GLN A 122 13.19 1.17 21.40
C GLN A 122 12.01 0.88 22.34
N ASN A 123 11.72 1.78 23.28
CA ASN A 123 10.57 1.66 24.18
C ASN A 123 9.24 1.71 23.41
N VAL A 124 9.12 2.58 22.41
CA VAL A 124 7.92 2.64 21.56
C VAL A 124 7.73 1.35 20.76
N ILE A 125 8.81 0.76 20.21
CA ILE A 125 8.77 -0.54 19.53
C ILE A 125 8.24 -1.64 20.48
N LEU A 126 8.73 -1.69 21.72
CA LEU A 126 8.27 -2.65 22.72
C LEU A 126 6.79 -2.45 23.08
N ALA A 127 6.34 -1.20 23.17
CA ALA A 127 4.93 -0.89 23.45
C ALA A 127 3.99 -1.37 22.34
N TYR A 128 4.37 -1.23 21.06
CA TYR A 128 3.60 -1.82 19.95
C TYR A 128 3.60 -3.36 19.99
N ARG A 129 4.75 -3.98 20.23
CA ARG A 129 4.87 -5.44 20.26
C ARG A 129 4.16 -6.11 21.44
N SER A 130 4.02 -5.39 22.56
CA SER A 130 3.27 -5.84 23.73
C SER A 130 1.77 -5.52 23.65
N GLY A 131 1.31 -4.84 22.60
CA GLY A 131 -0.10 -4.45 22.44
C GLY A 131 -0.53 -3.27 23.32
N VAL A 132 0.40 -2.56 23.97
CA VAL A 132 0.12 -1.31 24.68
C VAL A 132 -0.24 -0.20 23.69
N LEU A 133 0.37 -0.21 22.50
CA LEU A 133 0.05 0.67 21.38
C LEU A 133 -0.49 -0.14 20.20
N ASN A 134 -1.41 0.48 19.43
CA ASN A 134 -2.09 -0.10 18.26
C ASN A 134 -2.02 0.78 17.01
#